data_AF-A0A2P6RL90-F1
#
_entry.id   AF-A0A2P6RL90-F1
#
_cell.length_a   1.000
_cell.length_b   1.000
_cell.length_c   1.000
_cell.angle_alpha   90.00
_cell.angle_beta   90.00
_cell.angle_gamma   90.00
#
_symmetry.space_group_name_H-M   'P 1'
#
loop_
_entity.id
_entity.type
_entity.pdbx_description
1 polymer ?
#
loop_
_entity_poly.entity_id
_entity_poly.type
_entity_poly.pdbx_seq_one_letter_code
_entity_poly.pdbx_strand_id
1 'polypeptide(L)'
;MNDAVYSEYDLALHVKEVLVSFSSGDVESSENYRNLVAVLHRKKNLSPRDLAELVAILKGLSGAAAYIDSAHCDLYSAIFNMILWNYGPGVMDAMIELIIALATSSGKYLDICLEMLVSNFVSQDPYMLDKLKVPHGLKKKDQVLTRVHRALKVISDLSPLSPRNLLILVYRGLNGYYTRKGTSTLALELCVENMPKLESGALG
;
A
#
# COMPACT_ATOMS: atom_id res chain seq x y z
N MET A 1 -32.46 -3.44 -12.60
CA MET A 1 -31.61 -2.30 -12.21
C MET A 1 -30.20 -2.75 -12.56
N ASN A 2 -29.55 -2.12 -13.53
CA ASN A 2 -28.32 -2.63 -14.12
C ASN A 2 -27.15 -2.42 -13.14
N ASP A 3 -26.73 -3.49 -12.47
CA ASP A 3 -25.40 -3.56 -11.85
C ASP A 3 -24.37 -3.61 -12.98
N ALA A 4 -24.08 -2.44 -13.56
CA ALA A 4 -22.96 -2.29 -14.47
C ALA A 4 -21.68 -2.54 -13.67
N VAL A 5 -21.15 -3.76 -13.76
CA VAL A 5 -19.80 -4.07 -13.33
C VAL A 5 -18.88 -3.23 -14.21
N TYR A 6 -18.46 -2.07 -13.71
CA TYR A 6 -17.48 -1.23 -14.40
C TYR A 6 -16.22 -2.05 -14.67
N SER A 7 -15.75 -2.03 -15.91
CA SER A 7 -14.49 -2.69 -16.26
C SER A 7 -13.34 -2.01 -15.51
N GLU A 8 -12.26 -2.74 -15.24
CA GLU A 8 -11.05 -2.16 -14.64
C GLU A 8 -10.50 -1.00 -15.49
N TYR A 9 -10.71 -1.06 -16.81
CA TYR A 9 -10.40 0.03 -17.74
C TYR A 9 -11.26 1.28 -17.49
N ASP A 10 -12.57 1.11 -17.30
CA ASP A 10 -13.49 2.23 -17.08
C ASP A 10 -13.20 2.93 -15.75
N LEU A 11 -12.86 2.15 -14.72
CA LEU A 11 -12.43 2.67 -13.42
C LEU A 11 -11.14 3.48 -13.54
N ALA A 12 -10.15 2.96 -14.28
CA ALA A 12 -8.88 3.66 -14.49
C ALA A 12 -9.07 4.96 -15.30
N LEU A 13 -9.92 4.93 -16.32
CA LEU A 13 -10.25 6.11 -17.13
C LEU A 13 -10.95 7.18 -16.28
N HIS A 14 -11.95 6.80 -15.51
CA HIS A 14 -12.66 7.71 -14.62
C HIS A 14 -11.73 8.36 -13.60
N VAL A 15 -10.89 7.56 -12.92
CA VAL A 15 -9.93 8.09 -11.94
C VAL A 15 -8.93 9.03 -12.61
N LYS A 16 -8.41 8.66 -13.79
CA LYS A 16 -7.53 9.54 -14.57
C LYS A 16 -8.18 10.88 -14.87
N GLU A 17 -9.44 10.89 -15.34
CA GLU A 17 -10.16 12.12 -15.64
C GLU A 17 -10.29 13.01 -14.39
N VAL A 18 -10.62 12.42 -13.24
CA VAL A 18 -10.68 13.15 -11.96
C VAL A 18 -9.33 13.77 -11.59
N LEU A 19 -8.23 13.02 -11.70
CA LEU A 19 -6.88 13.51 -11.39
C LEU A 19 -6.46 14.66 -12.33
N VAL A 20 -6.66 14.49 -13.65
CA VAL A 20 -6.28 15.51 -14.64
C VAL A 20 -7.10 16.78 -14.46
N SER A 21 -8.41 16.66 -14.25
CA SER A 21 -9.28 17.81 -14.04
C SER A 21 -8.95 18.56 -12.75
N PHE A 22 -8.63 17.84 -11.67
CA PHE A 22 -8.18 18.45 -10.41
C PHE A 22 -6.90 19.26 -10.60
N SER A 23 -5.90 18.71 -11.29
CA SER A 23 -4.66 19.43 -11.60
C SER A 23 -4.87 20.66 -12.51
N SER A 24 -5.96 20.69 -13.29
CA SER A 24 -6.33 21.84 -14.14
C SER A 24 -7.09 22.96 -13.42
N GLY A 25 -7.52 22.73 -12.16
CA GLY A 25 -8.18 23.74 -11.33
C GLY A 25 -9.71 23.83 -11.51
N ASP A 26 -10.36 22.79 -12.03
CA ASP A 26 -11.82 22.74 -12.19
C ASP A 26 -12.56 22.54 -10.84
N VAL A 27 -13.64 23.28 -10.59
CA VAL A 27 -14.34 23.29 -9.29
C VAL A 27 -15.14 22.00 -9.06
N GLU A 28 -15.78 21.44 -10.09
CA GLU A 28 -16.54 20.19 -10.00
C GLU A 28 -15.60 18.99 -9.79
N SER A 29 -14.43 19.03 -10.42
CA SER A 29 -13.37 18.04 -10.21
C SER A 29 -12.85 17.96 -8.76
N SER A 30 -12.97 19.04 -7.99
CA SER A 30 -12.56 19.09 -6.58
C SER A 30 -13.43 18.22 -5.68
N GLU A 31 -14.74 18.12 -5.94
CA GLU A 31 -15.62 17.27 -5.14
C GLU A 31 -15.42 15.77 -5.47
N ASN A 32 -15.25 15.43 -6.75
CA ASN A 32 -14.94 14.06 -7.15
C ASN A 32 -13.58 13.60 -6.60
N TYR A 33 -12.57 14.47 -6.64
CA TYR A 33 -11.28 14.21 -6.02
C TYR A 33 -11.38 14.05 -4.50
N ARG A 34 -12.12 14.95 -3.82
CA ARG A 34 -12.38 14.84 -2.37
C ARG A 34 -13.08 13.53 -2.01
N ASN A 35 -14.05 13.08 -2.80
CA ASN A 35 -14.74 11.81 -2.59
C ASN A 35 -13.77 10.62 -2.70
N LEU A 36 -12.89 10.63 -3.70
CA LEU A 36 -11.85 9.63 -3.86
C LEU A 36 -10.94 9.56 -2.62
N VAL A 37 -10.46 10.71 -2.15
CA VAL A 37 -9.63 10.81 -0.93
C VAL A 37 -10.40 10.37 0.32
N ALA A 38 -11.68 10.74 0.43
CA ALA A 38 -12.52 10.40 1.57
C ALA A 38 -12.70 8.88 1.74
N VAL A 39 -12.85 8.13 0.65
CA VAL A 39 -12.95 6.67 0.70
C VAL A 39 -11.68 6.03 1.27
N LEU A 40 -10.50 6.51 0.86
CA LEU A 40 -9.21 6.02 1.34
C LEU A 40 -8.97 6.30 2.83
N HIS A 41 -9.58 7.36 3.38
CA HIS A 41 -9.50 7.67 4.81
C HIS A 41 -10.41 6.82 5.69
N ARG A 42 -11.34 6.04 5.13
CA ARG A 42 -12.24 5.19 5.93
C ARG A 42 -11.46 3.99 6.49
N LYS A 43 -11.21 3.98 7.81
CA LYS A 43 -10.37 2.97 8.48
C LYS A 43 -11.11 1.95 9.35
N LYS A 44 -12.40 2.16 9.67
CA LYS A 44 -13.13 1.33 10.64
C LYS A 44 -14.56 1.06 10.17
N ASN A 45 -15.09 -0.10 10.56
CA ASN A 45 -16.48 -0.52 10.36
C ASN A 45 -16.96 -0.44 8.90
N LEU A 46 -16.09 -0.82 7.97
CA LEU A 46 -16.41 -0.84 6.54
C LEU A 46 -17.44 -1.93 6.26
N SER A 47 -18.58 -1.55 5.69
CA SER A 47 -19.55 -2.51 5.17
C SER A 47 -18.97 -3.24 3.96
N PRO A 48 -19.56 -4.38 3.52
CA PRO A 48 -19.15 -5.03 2.28
C PRO A 48 -19.17 -4.10 1.06
N ARG A 49 -20.12 -3.16 1.03
CA ARG A 49 -20.21 -2.13 -0.02
C ARG A 49 -19.05 -1.15 0.05
N ASP A 50 -18.69 -0.66 1.25
CA ASP A 50 -17.55 0.24 1.42
C ASP A 50 -16.23 -0.45 1.03
N LEU A 51 -16.09 -1.73 1.33
CA LEU A 51 -14.92 -2.52 0.94
C LEU A 51 -14.84 -2.67 -0.59
N ALA A 52 -15.97 -2.91 -1.26
CA ALA A 52 -16.02 -3.00 -2.71
C ALA A 52 -15.68 -1.65 -3.38
N GLU A 53 -16.21 -0.56 -2.84
CA GLU A 53 -15.90 0.81 -3.28
C GLU A 53 -14.40 1.11 -3.12
N LEU A 54 -13.83 0.79 -1.96
CA LEU A 54 -12.40 0.96 -1.69
C LEU A 54 -11.53 0.15 -2.67
N VAL A 55 -11.89 -1.11 -2.93
CA VAL A 55 -11.18 -1.95 -3.92
C VAL A 55 -11.25 -1.34 -5.32
N ALA A 56 -12.45 -0.89 -5.75
CA ALA A 56 -12.64 -0.30 -7.07
C ALA A 56 -11.79 0.97 -7.24
N ILE A 57 -11.75 1.84 -6.22
CA ILE A 57 -10.93 3.06 -6.23
C ILE A 57 -9.44 2.73 -6.26
N LEU A 58 -8.97 1.78 -5.44
CA LEU A 58 -7.57 1.35 -5.44
C LEU A 58 -7.14 0.79 -6.81
N LYS A 59 -8.00 -0.01 -7.45
CA LYS A 59 -7.75 -0.53 -8.80
C LYS A 59 -7.75 0.56 -9.86
N GLY A 60 -8.71 1.49 -9.81
CA GLY A 60 -8.73 2.65 -10.71
C GLY A 60 -7.48 3.51 -10.56
N LEU A 61 -7.05 3.77 -9.32
CA LEU A 61 -5.80 4.46 -9.02
C LEU A 61 -4.57 3.72 -9.55
N SER A 62 -4.54 2.39 -9.45
CA SER A 62 -3.46 1.57 -10.00
C SER A 62 -3.34 1.75 -11.51
N GLY A 63 -4.47 1.69 -12.24
CA GLY A 63 -4.51 1.94 -13.68
C GLY A 63 -4.20 3.39 -14.08
N ALA A 64 -4.41 4.34 -13.17
CA ALA A 64 -4.14 5.76 -13.38
C ALA A 64 -2.82 6.24 -12.72
N ALA A 65 -1.96 5.34 -12.23
CA ALA A 65 -0.81 5.68 -11.39
C ALA A 65 0.19 6.64 -12.05
N ALA A 66 0.25 6.69 -13.39
CA ALA A 66 1.11 7.61 -14.14
C ALA A 66 0.62 9.07 -14.10
N TYR A 67 -0.65 9.31 -13.75
CA TYR A 67 -1.27 10.64 -13.66
C TYR A 67 -1.26 11.21 -12.24
N ILE A 68 -0.82 10.42 -11.26
CA ILE A 68 -0.60 10.90 -9.90
C ILE A 68 0.71 11.71 -9.89
N ASP A 69 0.62 12.95 -9.46
CA ASP A 69 1.72 13.91 -9.38
C ASP A 69 1.77 14.64 -8.03
N SER A 70 2.62 15.65 -7.92
CA SER A 70 2.78 16.45 -6.69
C SER A 70 1.58 17.34 -6.34
N ALA A 71 0.61 17.56 -7.23
CA ALA A 71 -0.61 18.29 -6.91
C ALA A 71 -1.54 17.47 -5.99
N HIS A 72 -1.40 16.15 -5.99
CA HIS A 72 -2.29 15.23 -5.30
C HIS A 72 -1.83 14.89 -3.87
N CYS A 73 -1.41 15.90 -3.09
CA CYS A 73 -0.85 15.73 -1.74
C CYS A 73 -1.78 14.99 -0.77
N ASP A 74 -3.08 15.28 -0.81
CA ASP A 74 -4.07 14.63 0.07
C ASP A 74 -4.25 13.15 -0.27
N LEU A 75 -4.30 12.83 -1.56
CA LEU A 75 -4.36 11.46 -2.05
C LEU A 75 -3.13 10.66 -1.64
N TYR A 76 -1.94 11.26 -1.78
CA TYR A 76 -0.69 10.68 -1.31
C TYR A 76 -0.77 10.35 0.19
N SER A 77 -1.17 11.33 1.01
CA SER A 77 -1.33 11.13 2.45
C SER A 77 -2.33 10.02 2.76
N ALA A 78 -3.45 9.93 2.03
CA ALA A 78 -4.45 8.91 2.24
C ALA A 78 -3.93 7.50 1.92
N ILE A 79 -3.29 7.30 0.76
CA ILE A 79 -2.73 6.02 0.31
C ILE A 79 -1.66 5.52 1.29
N PHE A 80 -0.64 6.35 1.59
CA PHE A 80 0.52 5.92 2.38
C PHE A 80 0.22 5.78 3.88
N ASN A 81 -0.96 6.25 4.35
CA ASN A 81 -1.45 6.02 5.71
C ASN A 81 -2.29 4.74 5.86
N MET A 82 -2.46 3.95 4.79
CA MET A 82 -3.11 2.64 4.85
C MET A 82 -2.14 1.56 5.36
N ILE A 83 -2.64 0.61 6.15
CA ILE A 83 -1.84 -0.46 6.74
C ILE A 83 -2.49 -1.80 6.37
N LEU A 84 -1.74 -2.70 5.71
CA LEU A 84 -2.25 -3.99 5.20
C LEU A 84 -2.91 -4.82 6.31
N TRP A 85 -2.34 -4.79 7.50
CA TRP A 85 -2.85 -5.51 8.68
C TRP A 85 -4.32 -5.23 8.99
N ASN A 86 -4.86 -4.06 8.61
CA ASN A 86 -6.23 -3.66 8.91
C ASN A 86 -7.28 -4.22 7.94
N TYR A 87 -6.87 -4.82 6.82
CA TYR A 87 -7.79 -5.09 5.70
C TYR A 87 -7.94 -6.57 5.34
N GLY A 88 -9.00 -6.93 4.63
CA GLY A 88 -9.16 -8.28 4.06
C GLY A 88 -8.29 -8.49 2.81
N PRO A 89 -8.12 -9.74 2.35
CA PRO A 89 -7.30 -10.08 1.19
C PRO A 89 -7.57 -9.23 -0.07
N GLY A 90 -8.84 -8.99 -0.42
CA GLY A 90 -9.17 -8.23 -1.63
C GLY A 90 -8.68 -6.78 -1.61
N VAL A 91 -8.80 -6.10 -0.47
CA VAL A 91 -8.27 -4.74 -0.30
C VAL A 91 -6.74 -4.77 -0.24
N MET A 92 -6.14 -5.76 0.43
CA MET A 92 -4.69 -5.91 0.46
C MET A 92 -4.11 -6.10 -0.96
N ASP A 93 -4.75 -6.92 -1.79
CA ASP A 93 -4.31 -7.19 -3.16
C ASP A 93 -4.39 -5.92 -4.01
N ALA A 94 -5.51 -5.19 -3.95
CA ALA A 94 -5.65 -3.91 -4.67
C ALA A 94 -4.66 -2.84 -4.18
N MET A 95 -4.36 -2.79 -2.87
CA MET A 95 -3.33 -1.91 -2.32
C MET A 95 -1.94 -2.26 -2.87
N ILE A 96 -1.58 -3.55 -2.92
CA ILE A 96 -0.29 -4.00 -3.44
C ILE A 96 -0.16 -3.68 -4.94
N GLU A 97 -1.22 -3.91 -5.72
CA GLU A 97 -1.25 -3.52 -7.13
C GLU A 97 -0.97 -2.04 -7.32
N LEU A 98 -1.63 -1.16 -6.54
CA LEU A 98 -1.39 0.28 -6.56
C LEU A 98 0.05 0.65 -6.17
N ILE A 99 0.60 0.04 -5.11
CA ILE A 99 1.98 0.32 -4.66
C ILE A 99 2.99 -0.06 -5.75
N ILE A 100 2.81 -1.22 -6.39
CA ILE A 100 3.65 -1.65 -7.51
C ILE A 100 3.54 -0.64 -8.66
N ALA A 101 2.31 -0.31 -9.07
CA ALA A 101 2.07 0.62 -10.17
C ALA A 101 2.70 2.00 -9.92
N LEU A 102 2.60 2.54 -8.71
CA LEU A 102 3.23 3.80 -8.30
C LEU A 102 4.76 3.73 -8.34
N ALA A 103 5.34 2.63 -7.84
CA ALA A 103 6.79 2.43 -7.82
C ALA A 103 7.36 2.33 -9.25
N THR A 104 6.60 1.76 -10.20
CA THR A 104 7.06 1.49 -11.56
C THR A 104 6.65 2.54 -12.60
N SER A 105 5.66 3.41 -12.31
CA SER A 105 5.12 4.35 -13.31
C SER A 105 6.08 5.49 -13.67
N SER A 106 6.74 6.08 -12.67
CA SER A 106 7.60 7.25 -12.87
C SER A 106 8.88 7.23 -12.02
N GLY A 107 9.06 6.20 -11.17
CA GLY A 107 10.18 6.10 -10.21
C GLY A 107 10.13 7.14 -9.06
N LYS A 108 9.35 8.21 -9.19
CA LYS A 108 9.22 9.29 -8.19
C LYS A 108 8.75 8.79 -6.82
N TYR A 109 7.92 7.75 -6.83
CA TYR A 109 7.29 7.19 -5.63
C TYR A 109 8.01 5.95 -5.10
N LEU A 110 9.11 5.53 -5.72
CA LEU A 110 9.79 4.28 -5.42
C LEU A 110 10.19 4.19 -3.94
N ASP A 111 10.90 5.20 -3.43
CA ASP A 111 11.40 5.19 -2.06
C ASP A 111 10.26 5.10 -1.03
N ILE A 112 9.20 5.91 -1.18
CA ILE A 112 8.08 5.84 -0.23
C ILE A 112 7.26 4.55 -0.37
N CYS A 113 7.11 4.00 -1.59
CA CYS A 113 6.45 2.71 -1.78
C CYS A 113 7.21 1.60 -1.04
N LEU A 114 8.54 1.62 -1.11
CA LEU A 114 9.39 0.68 -0.38
C LEU A 114 9.32 0.90 1.13
N GLU A 115 9.37 2.15 1.62
CA GLU A 115 9.18 2.45 3.05
C GLU A 115 7.82 1.94 3.56
N MET A 116 6.75 2.12 2.79
CA MET A 116 5.42 1.63 3.13
C MET A 116 5.38 0.10 3.20
N LEU A 117 5.95 -0.60 2.22
CA LEU A 117 6.01 -2.08 2.20
C LEU A 117 6.77 -2.62 3.42
N VAL A 118 7.97 -2.07 3.68
CA VAL A 118 8.79 -2.45 4.84
C VAL A 118 8.05 -2.18 6.15
N SER A 119 7.32 -1.06 6.26
CA SER A 119 6.58 -0.72 7.47
C SER A 119 5.49 -1.75 7.83
N ASN A 120 5.09 -2.60 6.88
CA ASN A 120 4.12 -3.68 7.08
C ASN A 120 4.78 -5.01 7.50
N PHE A 121 6.11 -5.12 7.60
CA PHE A 121 6.76 -6.33 8.13
C PHE A 121 6.38 -6.62 9.59
N VAL A 122 6.03 -5.58 10.34
CA VAL A 122 5.58 -5.68 11.73
C VAL A 122 4.28 -4.90 11.86
N SER A 123 3.28 -5.48 12.51
CA SER A 123 2.06 -4.73 12.82
C SER A 123 2.37 -3.57 13.76
N GLN A 124 1.85 -2.38 13.44
CA GLN A 124 1.94 -1.20 14.30
C GLN A 124 0.91 -1.19 15.44
N ASP A 125 -0.09 -2.09 15.36
CA ASP A 125 -1.11 -2.31 16.37
C ASP A 125 -0.65 -3.36 17.40
N PRO A 126 -0.46 -2.98 18.69
CA PRO A 126 -0.09 -3.91 19.76
C PRO A 126 -1.05 -5.09 19.90
N TYR A 127 -2.35 -4.88 19.68
CA TYR A 127 -3.36 -5.93 19.79
C TYR A 127 -3.14 -7.02 18.73
N MET A 128 -2.69 -6.65 17.53
CA MET A 128 -2.33 -7.61 16.50
C MET A 128 -1.03 -8.36 16.81
N LEU A 129 -0.09 -7.73 17.51
CA LEU A 129 1.14 -8.41 17.97
C LEU A 129 0.82 -9.50 18.99
N ASP A 130 -0.10 -9.24 19.92
CA ASP A 130 -0.56 -10.27 20.87
C ASP A 130 -1.24 -11.45 20.17
N LYS A 131 -1.97 -11.17 19.07
CA LYS A 131 -2.59 -12.20 18.25
C LYS A 131 -1.61 -13.09 17.49
N LEU A 132 -0.34 -12.72 17.38
CA LEU A 132 0.68 -13.60 16.75
C LEU A 132 0.91 -14.89 17.54
N LYS A 133 0.43 -14.97 18.79
CA LYS A 133 0.46 -16.18 19.62
C LYS A 133 -0.63 -17.20 19.26
N VAL A 134 -1.62 -16.81 18.44
CA VAL A 134 -2.75 -17.68 18.07
C VAL A 134 -2.79 -17.96 16.57
N PRO A 135 -3.35 -19.12 16.13
CA PRO A 135 -3.33 -19.52 14.71
C PRO A 135 -3.93 -18.49 13.76
N HIS A 136 -4.97 -17.77 14.19
CA HIS A 136 -5.61 -16.75 13.38
C HIS A 136 -4.68 -15.55 13.09
N GLY A 137 -3.93 -15.08 14.10
CA GLY A 137 -2.97 -13.99 13.89
C GLY A 137 -1.76 -14.43 13.08
N LEU A 138 -1.31 -15.68 13.22
CA LEU A 138 -0.27 -16.26 12.35
C LEU A 138 -0.70 -16.34 10.89
N LYS A 139 -1.95 -16.77 10.63
CA LYS A 139 -2.51 -16.77 9.26
C LYS A 139 -2.56 -15.35 8.69
N LYS A 140 -2.93 -14.36 9.49
CA LYS A 140 -2.94 -12.96 9.07
C LYS A 140 -1.53 -12.44 8.78
N LYS A 141 -0.54 -12.78 9.62
CA LYS A 141 0.87 -12.47 9.39
C LYS A 141 1.32 -13.01 8.03
N ASP A 142 1.06 -14.29 7.77
CA ASP A 142 1.44 -14.93 6.51
C ASP A 142 0.81 -14.24 5.29
N GLN A 143 -0.48 -13.89 5.39
CA GLN A 143 -1.18 -13.15 4.32
C GLN A 143 -0.56 -11.79 4.02
N VAL A 144 -0.12 -11.06 5.04
CA VAL A 144 0.54 -9.76 4.86
C VAL A 144 1.95 -9.95 4.31
N LEU A 145 2.77 -10.79 4.94
CA LEU A 145 4.18 -10.92 4.59
C LEU A 145 4.36 -11.50 3.18
N THR A 146 3.58 -12.51 2.79
CA THR A 146 3.63 -13.08 1.44
C THR A 146 3.37 -12.02 0.36
N ARG A 147 2.42 -11.11 0.62
CA ARG A 147 2.10 -10.00 -0.30
C ARG A 147 3.21 -8.97 -0.36
N VAL A 148 3.74 -8.57 0.79
CA VAL A 148 4.85 -7.60 0.86
C VAL A 148 6.08 -8.15 0.14
N HIS A 149 6.47 -9.39 0.42
CA HIS A 149 7.61 -10.03 -0.26
C HIS A 149 7.41 -10.16 -1.76
N ARG A 150 6.20 -10.54 -2.20
CA ARG A 150 5.87 -10.58 -3.64
C ARG A 150 5.99 -9.21 -4.29
N ALA A 151 5.50 -8.16 -3.64
CA ALA A 151 5.57 -6.80 -4.17
C ALA A 151 7.01 -6.31 -4.28
N LEU A 152 7.82 -6.51 -3.24
CA LEU A 152 9.24 -6.14 -3.25
C LEU A 152 9.99 -6.84 -4.38
N LYS A 153 9.70 -8.13 -4.61
CA LYS A 153 10.26 -8.88 -5.73
C LYS A 153 9.84 -8.31 -7.09
N VAL A 154 8.55 -8.04 -7.30
CA VAL A 154 8.07 -7.46 -8.56
C VAL A 154 8.72 -6.10 -8.81
N ILE A 155 8.85 -5.27 -7.79
CA ILE A 155 9.50 -3.96 -7.92
C ILE A 155 11.00 -4.11 -8.23
N SER A 156 11.71 -5.05 -7.59
CA SER A 156 13.13 -5.30 -7.88
C SER A 156 13.37 -5.85 -9.29
N ASP A 157 12.43 -6.65 -9.82
CA ASP A 157 12.50 -7.17 -11.18
C ASP A 157 12.26 -6.07 -12.23
N LEU A 158 11.42 -5.08 -11.92
CA LEU A 158 11.01 -4.01 -12.85
C LEU A 158 11.85 -2.74 -12.74
N SER A 159 12.47 -2.48 -11.59
CA SER A 159 13.36 -1.36 -11.35
C SER A 159 14.66 -1.89 -10.76
N PRO A 160 15.85 -1.58 -11.33
CA PRO A 160 17.12 -2.05 -10.82
C PRO A 160 17.42 -1.39 -9.46
N LEU A 161 16.78 -1.91 -8.42
CA LEU A 161 17.02 -1.55 -7.04
C LEU A 161 18.34 -2.19 -6.64
N SER A 162 19.31 -1.37 -6.27
CA SER A 162 20.51 -1.93 -5.66
C SER A 162 20.13 -2.60 -4.32
N PRO A 163 20.67 -3.78 -4.00
CA PRO A 163 20.54 -4.42 -2.68
C PRO A 163 20.77 -3.46 -1.51
N ARG A 164 21.70 -2.51 -1.70
CA ARG A 164 22.06 -1.48 -0.74
C ARG A 164 20.92 -0.50 -0.46
N ASN A 165 20.17 -0.08 -1.47
CA ASN A 165 19.05 0.85 -1.29
C ASN A 165 17.92 0.18 -0.52
N LEU A 166 17.63 -1.08 -0.84
CA LEU A 166 16.63 -1.87 -0.13
C LEU A 166 17.01 -2.02 1.36
N LEU A 167 18.28 -2.32 1.65
CA LEU A 167 18.79 -2.45 3.02
C LEU A 167 18.72 -1.12 3.81
N ILE A 168 19.04 0.00 3.17
CA ILE A 168 18.91 1.34 3.79
C ILE A 168 17.45 1.65 4.12
N LEU A 169 16.51 1.31 3.23
CA LEU A 169 15.08 1.55 3.42
C LEU A 169 14.50 0.63 4.50
N VAL A 170 14.92 -0.64 4.54
CA VAL A 170 14.59 -1.58 5.61
C VAL A 170 15.08 -1.04 6.96
N TYR A 171 16.34 -0.61 7.02
CA TYR A 171 16.92 -0.03 8.24
C TYR A 171 16.19 1.24 8.68
N ARG A 172 15.86 2.15 7.76
CA ARG A 172 15.09 3.39 8.06
C ARG A 172 13.69 3.09 8.57
N GLY A 173 12.96 2.20 7.91
CA GLY A 173 11.61 1.79 8.33
C GLY A 173 11.62 1.16 9.72
N LEU A 174 12.61 0.31 9.99
CA LEU A 174 12.84 -0.29 11.30
C LEU A 174 13.20 0.74 12.38
N ASN A 175 14.13 1.65 12.07
CA ASN A 175 14.56 2.67 13.01
C ASN A 175 13.41 3.60 13.41
N GLY A 176 12.55 3.96 12.45
CA GLY A 176 11.32 4.70 12.71
C GLY A 176 10.35 3.99 13.66
N TYR A 177 10.31 2.66 13.64
CA TYR A 177 9.57 1.86 14.62
C TYR A 177 10.23 1.88 16.01
N TYR A 178 11.54 1.64 16.09
CA TYR A 178 12.28 1.63 17.36
C TYR A 178 12.17 2.96 18.11
N THR A 179 12.32 4.09 17.40
CA THR A 179 12.27 5.42 18.02
C THR A 179 10.87 5.76 18.54
N ARG A 180 9.80 5.24 17.93
CA ARG A 180 8.41 5.58 18.31
C ARG A 180 7.81 4.69 19.39
N LYS A 181 8.22 3.42 19.51
CA LYS A 181 7.50 2.42 20.31
C LYS A 181 8.37 1.64 21.31
N GLY A 182 9.67 1.93 21.36
CA GLY A 182 10.62 1.20 22.21
C GLY A 182 10.99 -0.18 21.62
N THR A 183 12.02 -0.80 22.19
CA THR A 183 12.62 -2.04 21.70
C THR A 183 11.72 -3.24 21.97
N SER A 184 10.80 -3.56 21.04
CA SER A 184 10.07 -4.84 21.09
C SER A 184 10.91 -5.94 20.44
N THR A 185 11.33 -6.94 21.22
CA THR A 185 12.09 -8.13 20.74
C THR A 185 11.39 -8.85 19.58
N LEU A 186 10.05 -8.85 19.58
CA LEU A 186 9.22 -9.42 18.50
C LEU A 186 9.37 -8.70 17.16
N ALA A 187 9.57 -7.38 17.17
CA ALA A 187 9.80 -6.62 15.94
C ALA A 187 11.18 -6.91 15.35
N LEU A 188 12.20 -7.07 16.21
CA LEU A 188 13.54 -7.51 15.82
C LEU A 188 13.49 -8.92 15.22
N GLU A 189 12.83 -9.87 15.89
CA GLU A 189 12.68 -11.25 15.42
C GLU A 189 12.01 -11.32 14.04
N LEU A 190 10.91 -10.60 13.84
CA LEU A 190 10.20 -10.57 12.56
C LEU A 190 11.02 -9.94 11.44
N CYS A 191 11.86 -8.94 11.74
CA CYS A 191 12.72 -8.37 10.73
C CYS A 191 13.92 -9.24 10.40
N VAL A 192 14.52 -9.90 11.40
CA VAL A 192 15.53 -10.94 11.18
C VAL A 192 14.95 -12.12 10.41
N GLU A 193 13.68 -12.46 10.60
CA GLU A 193 12.99 -13.50 9.81
C GLU A 193 12.80 -13.09 8.34
N ASN A 194 12.52 -11.80 8.08
CA ASN A 194 12.17 -11.31 6.75
C ASN A 194 13.39 -10.88 5.91
N MET A 195 14.48 -10.40 6.53
CA MET A 195 15.67 -9.95 5.79
C MET A 195 16.34 -11.05 4.94
N PRO A 196 16.57 -12.28 5.44
CA PRO A 196 17.13 -13.35 4.63
C PRO A 196 16.21 -13.81 3.50
N LYS A 197 14.88 -13.74 3.70
CA LYS A 197 13.88 -14.05 2.65
C LYS A 197 13.90 -13.00 1.54
N LEU A 198 14.21 -11.76 1.90
CA LEU A 198 14.39 -10.65 0.97
C LEU A 198 15.68 -10.83 0.17
N GLU A 199 16.78 -11.19 0.85
CA GLU A 199 18.07 -11.46 0.21
C GLU A 199 18.01 -12.66 -0.75
N SER A 200 17.43 -13.78 -0.31
CA SER A 200 17.32 -15.00 -1.13
C SER A 200 16.27 -14.93 -2.24
N GLY A 201 15.35 -13.96 -2.19
CA GLY A 201 14.20 -13.87 -3.10
C GLY A 201 14.20 -12.68 -4.06
N ALA A 202 14.47 -11.47 -3.55
CA ALA A 202 14.40 -10.21 -4.29
C ALA A 202 15.79 -9.69 -4.72
N LEU A 203 16.87 -10.16 -4.08
CA LEU A 203 18.24 -9.68 -4.30
C LEU A 203 19.20 -10.77 -4.82
N GLY A 204 18.67 -11.94 -5.18
CA GLY A 204 19.41 -13.17 -5.50
C GLY A 204 20.67 -12.98 -6.32
#